data_AF-A0A963PB80-F1
#
_entry.id   AF-A0A963PB80-F1
#
_cell.length_a   1.000
_cell.length_b   1.000
_cell.length_c   1.000
_cell.angle_alpha   90.00
_cell.angle_beta   90.00
_cell.angle_gamma   90.00
#
_symmetry.space_group_name_H-M   'P 1'
#
loop_
_entity.id
_entity.type
_entity.pdbx_description
1 polymer ?
#
loop_
_entity_poly.entity_id
_entity_poly.type
_entity_poly.pdbx_seq_one_letter_code
_entity_poly.pdbx_strand_id
1 'polypeptide(L)'
;MSDRFDEAVAALIRPDLHRPPPDEVRKLAAEAIRLAGGRRSEGGGIVATLFYGSCYRDGIVGDGMVDLYLLADSEGVPAQGRIAAIANRLVPPNVHYVQCRDDDGRTLRAKYALLTLQQFSARMRPACGNPYFWARFAQPTGIVEVEADCRDRLEAAFVRAIRTLHGHARRLTGPDSPPETLWVSVLQETYRTELRVEKPDRAQQIYQANRERFDAVAAILDRAPVEPEIGGTWAWRRFEGKALSVLRLVKAAFTFAGGADYLAWKIERHSGVVLQLTDWQKRHPILASGPILWRLWRQRIIG
;
A
#
# COMPACT_ATOMS: atom_id res chain seq x y z
N MET A 1 25.19 -17.33 -5.31
CA MET A 1 25.47 -16.13 -6.13
C MET A 1 24.36 -15.10 -6.05
N SER A 2 23.07 -15.48 -6.14
CA SER A 2 21.94 -14.56 -5.91
C SER A 2 22.04 -13.84 -4.56
N ASP A 3 22.37 -14.57 -3.49
CA ASP A 3 22.41 -14.06 -2.12
C ASP A 3 23.31 -12.83 -1.93
N ARG A 4 24.43 -12.74 -2.67
CA ARG A 4 25.32 -11.56 -2.60
C ARG A 4 24.67 -10.32 -3.18
N PHE A 5 23.94 -10.45 -4.30
CA PHE A 5 23.23 -9.31 -4.90
C PHE A 5 22.02 -8.92 -4.05
N ASP A 6 21.35 -9.90 -3.49
CA ASP A 6 20.19 -9.68 -2.62
C ASP A 6 20.61 -8.95 -1.34
N GLU A 7 21.73 -9.33 -0.73
CA GLU A 7 22.31 -8.61 0.41
C GLU A 7 22.77 -7.19 0.03
N ALA A 8 23.35 -7.00 -1.16
CA ALA A 8 23.73 -5.66 -1.63
C ALA A 8 22.52 -4.74 -1.83
N VAL A 9 21.41 -5.26 -2.37
CA VAL A 9 20.14 -4.52 -2.45
C VAL A 9 19.56 -4.29 -1.06
N ALA A 10 19.60 -5.28 -0.17
CA ALA A 10 19.11 -5.16 1.19
C ALA A 10 19.84 -4.03 1.95
N ALA A 11 21.18 -4.03 1.91
CA ALA A 11 22.01 -3.00 2.51
C ALA A 11 21.67 -1.58 2.00
N LEU A 12 21.35 -1.46 0.70
CA LEU A 12 20.97 -0.18 0.09
C LEU A 12 19.62 0.35 0.59
N ILE A 13 18.66 -0.53 0.92
CA ILE A 13 17.30 -0.12 1.32
C ILE A 13 17.09 -0.07 2.83
N ARG A 14 17.95 -0.69 3.64
CA ARG A 14 17.88 -0.65 5.11
C ARG A 14 17.76 0.78 5.68
N PRO A 15 18.47 1.80 5.15
CA PRO A 15 18.29 3.18 5.62
C PRO A 15 16.85 3.69 5.48
N ASP A 16 16.17 3.37 4.37
CA ASP A 16 14.75 3.71 4.18
C ASP A 16 13.87 2.93 5.17
N LEU A 17 14.08 1.61 5.25
CA LEU A 17 13.29 0.71 6.08
C LEU A 17 13.39 1.05 7.57
N HIS A 18 14.54 1.54 8.03
CA HIS A 18 14.81 1.84 9.44
C HIS A 18 14.76 3.32 9.78
N ARG A 19 14.37 4.17 8.82
CA ARG A 19 14.11 5.58 9.10
C ARG A 19 13.06 5.68 10.23
N PRO A 20 13.39 6.33 11.36
CA PRO A 20 12.45 6.45 12.46
C PRO A 20 11.15 7.14 11.99
N PRO A 21 9.97 6.52 12.21
CA PRO A 21 8.71 7.15 11.85
C PRO A 21 8.46 8.38 12.75
N PRO A 22 7.70 9.39 12.29
CA PRO A 22 7.21 10.46 13.15
C PRO A 22 6.35 9.92 14.31
N ASP A 23 6.28 10.65 15.43
CA ASP A 23 5.51 10.22 16.60
C ASP A 23 4.02 10.09 16.31
N GLU A 24 3.48 10.95 15.45
CA GLU A 24 2.11 10.90 14.96
C GLU A 24 1.82 9.57 14.24
N VAL A 25 2.79 9.09 13.45
CA VAL A 25 2.69 7.80 12.74
C VAL A 25 2.76 6.65 13.73
N ARG A 26 3.62 6.73 14.76
CA ARG A 26 3.68 5.73 15.84
C ARG A 26 2.35 5.62 16.59
N LYS A 27 1.73 6.75 16.94
CA LYS A 27 0.42 6.79 17.61
C LYS A 27 -0.68 6.19 16.74
N LEU A 28 -0.74 6.56 15.46
CA LEU A 28 -1.69 5.99 14.50
C LEU A 28 -1.48 4.49 14.31
N ALA A 29 -0.23 4.02 14.24
CA ALA A 29 0.09 2.60 14.13
C ALA A 29 -0.34 1.81 15.37
N ALA A 30 -0.07 2.33 16.58
CA ALA A 30 -0.51 1.70 17.82
C ALA A 30 -2.03 1.54 17.89
N GLU A 31 -2.78 2.58 17.51
CA GLU A 31 -4.25 2.53 17.47
C GLU A 31 -4.76 1.59 16.37
N ALA A 32 -4.12 1.59 15.19
CA ALA A 32 -4.46 0.66 14.11
C ALA A 32 -4.26 -0.80 14.55
N ILE A 33 -3.17 -1.11 15.25
CA ILE A 33 -2.90 -2.46 15.77
C ILE A 33 -3.93 -2.86 16.81
N ARG A 34 -4.28 -1.95 17.74
CA ARG A 34 -5.32 -2.19 18.74
C ARG A 34 -6.67 -2.55 18.09
N LEU A 35 -7.09 -1.77 17.09
CA LEU A 35 -8.32 -2.02 16.33
C LEU A 35 -8.25 -3.30 15.48
N ALA A 36 -7.07 -3.66 14.99
CA ALA A 36 -6.84 -4.89 14.26
C ALA A 36 -6.79 -6.14 15.17
N GLY A 37 -6.91 -6.01 16.49
CA GLY A 37 -6.92 -7.15 17.42
C GLY A 37 -5.61 -7.38 18.17
N GLY A 38 -4.66 -6.46 18.07
CA GLY A 38 -3.45 -6.45 18.88
C GLY A 38 -2.22 -7.06 18.21
N ARG A 39 -1.09 -6.95 18.92
CA ARG A 39 0.18 -7.58 18.54
C ARG A 39 0.09 -9.09 18.74
N ARG A 40 0.96 -9.83 18.05
CA ARG A 40 1.02 -11.28 18.15
C ARG A 40 1.12 -11.76 19.61
N SER A 41 0.22 -12.67 19.96
CA SER A 41 0.19 -13.41 21.22
C SER A 41 -0.03 -14.89 20.91
N GLU A 42 -0.30 -15.74 21.91
CA GLU A 42 -0.57 -17.17 21.70
C GLU A 42 -1.73 -17.45 20.71
N GLY A 43 -2.67 -16.50 20.57
CA GLY A 43 -3.78 -16.56 19.61
C GLY A 43 -3.50 -15.93 18.24
N GLY A 44 -2.24 -15.61 17.94
CA GLY A 44 -1.81 -14.88 16.76
C GLY A 44 -1.89 -13.36 16.89
N GLY A 45 -1.54 -12.62 15.83
CA GLY A 45 -1.72 -11.16 15.79
C GLY A 45 -0.88 -10.43 14.75
N ILE A 46 -0.76 -9.10 14.92
CA ILE A 46 0.09 -8.26 14.05
C ILE A 46 1.57 -8.47 14.39
N VAL A 47 2.38 -8.71 13.36
CA VAL A 47 3.84 -8.93 13.45
C VAL A 47 4.67 -7.84 12.79
N ALA A 48 4.08 -7.01 11.92
CA ALA A 48 4.77 -5.86 11.36
C ALA A 48 3.81 -4.75 10.94
N THR A 49 4.27 -3.51 11.01
CA THR A 49 3.57 -2.33 10.48
C THR A 49 4.50 -1.53 9.58
N LEU A 50 4.02 -1.24 8.37
CA LEU A 50 4.73 -0.46 7.37
C LEU A 50 4.07 0.91 7.21
N PHE A 51 4.89 1.93 7.00
CA PHE A 51 4.47 3.29 6.68
C PHE A 51 4.97 3.67 5.30
N TYR A 52 4.05 4.13 4.46
CA TYR A 52 4.35 4.49 3.09
C TYR A 52 3.47 5.69 2.67
N GLY A 53 3.57 6.14 1.41
CA GLY A 53 2.62 7.12 0.87
C GLY A 53 3.24 8.48 0.59
N SER A 54 2.39 9.49 0.43
CA SER A 54 2.83 10.90 0.33
C SER A 54 3.34 11.40 1.67
N CYS A 55 2.67 11.07 2.78
CA CYS A 55 3.13 11.47 4.12
C CYS A 55 4.55 10.95 4.42
N TYR A 56 4.93 9.77 3.93
CA TYR A 56 6.29 9.24 4.09
C TYR A 56 7.33 10.04 3.28
N ARG A 57 7.00 10.42 2.04
CA ARG A 57 7.92 11.17 1.17
C ARG A 57 8.04 12.63 1.57
N ASP A 58 6.91 13.25 1.83
CA ASP A 58 6.80 14.70 1.99
C ASP A 58 6.94 15.11 3.47
N GLY A 59 6.89 14.14 4.41
CA GLY A 59 6.99 14.37 5.85
C GLY A 59 5.75 15.03 6.48
N ILE A 60 4.70 15.28 5.69
CA ILE A 60 3.49 15.96 6.15
C ILE A 60 2.50 14.94 6.72
N VAL A 61 2.32 14.94 8.03
CA VAL A 61 1.40 14.01 8.73
C VAL A 61 0.12 14.71 9.22
N GLY A 62 0.23 15.92 9.81
CA GLY A 62 -0.88 16.58 10.51
C GLY A 62 -2.14 16.86 9.67
N ASP A 63 -1.96 17.31 8.42
CA ASP A 63 -3.08 17.54 7.48
C ASP A 63 -3.28 16.40 6.48
N GLY A 64 -2.44 15.36 6.55
CA GLY A 64 -2.38 14.25 5.61
C GLY A 64 -3.23 13.05 6.03
N MET A 65 -3.48 12.16 5.07
CA MET A 65 -4.00 10.82 5.36
C MET A 65 -2.81 9.86 5.33
N VAL A 66 -2.41 9.35 6.49
CA VAL A 66 -1.31 8.38 6.60
C VAL A 66 -1.72 7.05 5.98
N ASP A 67 -0.84 6.44 5.19
CA ASP A 67 -1.04 5.10 4.67
C ASP A 67 -0.23 4.08 5.49
N LEU A 68 -0.91 3.14 6.15
CA LEU A 68 -0.30 2.04 6.88
C LEU A 68 -0.59 0.69 6.23
N TYR A 69 0.33 -0.26 6.37
CA TYR A 69 0.07 -1.68 6.15
C TYR A 69 0.36 -2.45 7.43
N LEU A 70 -0.61 -3.22 7.91
CA LEU A 70 -0.46 -4.13 9.04
C LEU A 70 -0.33 -5.55 8.50
N LEU A 71 0.74 -6.23 8.89
CA LEU A 71 1.02 -7.61 8.52
C LEU A 71 0.76 -8.50 9.72
N ALA A 72 -0.22 -9.39 9.60
CA ALA A 72 -0.49 -10.43 10.58
C ALA A 72 0.40 -11.66 10.34
N ASP A 73 0.50 -12.54 11.33
CA ASP A 73 1.17 -13.83 11.19
C ASP A 73 0.41 -14.82 10.27
N SER A 74 0.81 -16.09 10.31
CA SER A 74 0.21 -17.16 9.51
C SER A 74 -1.16 -17.64 10.00
N GLU A 75 -1.53 -17.36 11.24
CA GLU A 75 -2.81 -17.82 11.83
C GLU A 75 -4.01 -17.06 11.23
N GLY A 76 -3.72 -15.98 10.52
CA GLY A 76 -4.68 -15.22 9.75
C GLY A 76 -4.74 -13.80 10.25
N VAL A 77 -5.77 -13.09 9.83
CA VAL A 77 -5.90 -11.68 10.16
C VAL A 77 -6.83 -11.51 11.36
N PRO A 78 -6.32 -10.97 12.49
CA PRO A 78 -7.08 -10.80 13.72
C PRO A 78 -8.25 -9.82 13.58
N ALA A 79 -9.19 -9.91 14.52
CA ALA A 79 -10.36 -9.03 14.67
C ALA A 79 -11.24 -8.85 13.42
N GLN A 80 -11.27 -9.84 12.51
CA GLN A 80 -12.18 -9.84 11.36
C GLN A 80 -13.33 -10.83 11.56
N GLY A 81 -14.55 -10.41 11.20
CA GLY A 81 -15.67 -11.33 11.03
C GLY A 81 -15.37 -12.36 9.92
N ARG A 82 -15.99 -13.55 9.98
CA ARG A 82 -15.71 -14.67 9.06
C ARG A 82 -15.75 -14.28 7.58
N ILE A 83 -16.72 -13.44 7.18
CA ILE A 83 -16.86 -12.94 5.81
C ILE A 83 -15.67 -12.06 5.41
N ALA A 84 -15.26 -11.13 6.29
CA ALA A 84 -14.12 -10.24 6.04
C ALA A 84 -12.81 -11.02 5.92
N ALA A 85 -12.62 -12.06 6.73
CA ALA A 85 -11.45 -12.94 6.66
C ALA A 85 -11.39 -13.72 5.33
N ILE A 86 -12.51 -14.28 4.87
CA ILE A 86 -12.60 -14.96 3.56
C ILE A 86 -12.33 -13.95 2.44
N ALA A 87 -12.96 -12.78 2.49
CA ALA A 87 -12.79 -11.74 1.49
C ALA A 87 -11.33 -11.25 1.42
N ASN A 88 -10.64 -11.16 2.57
CA ASN A 88 -9.23 -10.82 2.63
C ASN A 88 -8.31 -11.94 2.12
N ARG A 89 -8.73 -13.20 2.26
CA ARG A 89 -7.99 -14.33 1.68
C ARG A 89 -8.04 -14.30 0.14
N LEU A 90 -9.21 -13.99 -0.42
CA LEU A 90 -9.45 -13.98 -1.86
C LEU A 90 -8.90 -12.71 -2.54
N VAL A 91 -9.20 -11.53 -2.00
CA VAL A 91 -8.86 -10.24 -2.61
C VAL A 91 -8.25 -9.30 -1.56
N PRO A 92 -7.05 -9.59 -1.03
CA PRO A 92 -6.41 -8.66 -0.10
C PRO A 92 -5.93 -7.38 -0.80
N PRO A 93 -5.74 -6.29 -0.03
CA PRO A 93 -5.94 -6.18 1.42
C PRO A 93 -7.38 -5.72 1.78
N ASN A 94 -7.78 -5.93 3.04
CA ASN A 94 -8.87 -5.17 3.66
C ASN A 94 -8.32 -3.81 4.11
N VAL A 95 -9.04 -2.73 3.79
CA VAL A 95 -8.62 -1.37 4.12
C VAL A 95 -9.61 -0.80 5.11
N HIS A 96 -9.09 -0.23 6.19
CA HIS A 96 -9.86 0.35 7.28
C HIS A 96 -9.39 1.77 7.56
N TYR A 97 -10.23 2.55 8.23
CA TYR A 97 -9.94 3.92 8.65
C TYR A 97 -9.71 3.96 10.17
N VAL A 98 -8.75 4.78 10.59
CA VAL A 98 -8.45 5.04 12.00
C VAL A 98 -8.13 6.52 12.18
N GLN A 99 -8.53 7.06 13.33
CA GLN A 99 -8.17 8.40 13.76
C GLN A 99 -7.87 8.42 15.24
N CYS A 100 -6.90 9.23 15.64
CA CYS A 100 -6.57 9.48 17.03
C CYS A 100 -6.23 10.96 17.22
N ARG A 101 -6.09 11.41 18.46
CA ARG A 101 -5.60 12.75 18.77
C ARG A 101 -4.10 12.70 19.08
N ASP A 102 -3.37 13.73 18.68
CA ASP A 102 -2.01 13.95 19.18
C ASP A 102 -2.04 14.64 20.55
N ASP A 103 -0.86 14.95 21.09
CA ASP A 103 -0.74 15.56 22.43
C ASP A 103 -1.25 17.01 22.44
N ASP A 104 -1.27 17.67 21.28
CA ASP A 104 -1.77 19.02 21.06
C ASP A 104 -3.29 19.03 20.76
N GLY A 105 -3.95 17.88 20.78
CA GLY A 105 -5.39 17.72 20.50
C GLY A 105 -5.76 17.75 19.01
N ARG A 106 -4.79 17.81 18.08
CA ARG A 106 -5.02 17.72 16.64
C ARG A 106 -5.44 16.31 16.25
N THR A 107 -6.33 16.23 15.25
CA THR A 107 -6.84 14.93 14.77
C THR A 107 -5.92 14.35 13.71
N LEU A 108 -5.25 13.27 14.06
CA LEU A 108 -4.45 12.44 13.15
C LEU A 108 -5.34 11.41 12.46
N ARG A 109 -5.05 11.12 11.19
CA ARG A 109 -5.85 10.21 10.37
C ARG A 109 -4.97 9.24 9.60
N ALA A 110 -5.37 7.98 9.59
CA ALA A 110 -4.75 6.97 8.74
C ALA A 110 -5.79 6.06 8.11
N LYS A 111 -5.40 5.48 6.97
CA LYS A 111 -5.98 4.23 6.49
C LYS A 111 -4.95 3.13 6.66
N TYR A 112 -5.40 1.96 7.07
CA TYR A 112 -4.53 0.80 7.19
C TYR A 112 -5.04 -0.37 6.33
N ALA A 113 -4.11 -0.97 5.60
CA ALA A 113 -4.33 -2.15 4.79
C ALA A 113 -3.84 -3.40 5.54
N LEU A 114 -4.67 -4.42 5.64
CA LEU A 114 -4.44 -5.55 6.53
C LEU A 114 -4.40 -6.88 5.74
N LEU A 115 -3.32 -7.64 5.93
CA LEU A 115 -3.04 -8.93 5.28
C LEU A 115 -2.00 -9.71 6.09
N THR A 116 -1.76 -10.98 5.78
CA THR A 116 -0.69 -11.74 6.45
C THR A 116 0.69 -11.46 5.83
N LEU A 117 1.77 -11.65 6.59
CA LEU A 117 3.14 -11.58 6.09
C LEU A 117 3.40 -12.60 4.97
N GLN A 118 2.74 -13.76 5.02
CA GLN A 118 2.78 -14.75 3.94
C GLN A 118 2.13 -14.22 2.66
N GLN A 119 0.94 -13.63 2.77
CA GLN A 119 0.23 -13.01 1.65
C GLN A 119 1.02 -11.85 1.05
N PHE A 120 1.66 -11.05 1.88
CA PHE A 120 2.54 -9.96 1.46
C PHE A 120 3.74 -10.50 0.68
N SER A 121 4.48 -11.45 1.26
CA SER A 121 5.67 -12.05 0.64
C SER A 121 5.36 -12.72 -0.70
N ALA A 122 4.22 -13.42 -0.80
CA ALA A 122 3.80 -14.07 -2.04
C ALA A 122 3.55 -13.07 -3.18
N ARG A 123 3.08 -11.86 -2.84
CA ARG A 123 2.77 -10.79 -3.81
C ARG A 123 3.99 -10.00 -4.26
N MET A 124 5.16 -10.29 -3.70
CA MET A 124 6.43 -9.74 -4.17
C MET A 124 7.08 -10.59 -5.26
N ARG A 125 6.58 -11.82 -5.48
CA ARG A 125 7.16 -12.79 -6.41
C ARG A 125 6.91 -12.39 -7.88
N PRO A 126 7.83 -12.73 -8.80
CA PRO A 126 7.66 -12.52 -10.25
C PRO A 126 6.40 -13.20 -10.83
N ALA A 127 6.02 -14.34 -10.27
CA ALA A 127 4.80 -15.07 -10.62
C ALA A 127 3.49 -14.31 -10.31
N CYS A 128 3.53 -13.23 -9.52
CA CYS A 128 2.35 -12.43 -9.23
C CYS A 128 2.02 -11.51 -10.43
N GLY A 129 0.92 -11.80 -11.11
CA GLY A 129 0.43 -11.06 -12.29
C GLY A 129 0.08 -9.60 -12.01
N ASN A 130 -0.52 -9.30 -10.86
CA ASN A 130 -0.87 -7.94 -10.50
C ASN A 130 0.33 -7.15 -9.91
N PRO A 131 0.74 -6.01 -10.50
CA PRO A 131 1.87 -5.20 -10.01
C PRO A 131 1.63 -4.44 -8.71
N TYR A 132 0.40 -4.37 -8.22
CA TYR A 132 -0.02 -3.51 -7.11
C TYR A 132 0.90 -3.56 -5.88
N PHE A 133 1.40 -4.74 -5.52
CA PHE A 133 2.28 -4.91 -4.35
C PHE A 133 3.75 -4.73 -4.70
N TRP A 134 4.32 -5.56 -5.58
CA TRP A 134 5.75 -5.48 -5.87
C TRP A 134 6.18 -4.13 -6.45
N ALA A 135 5.36 -3.48 -7.28
CA ALA A 135 5.69 -2.16 -7.80
C ALA A 135 5.67 -1.08 -6.71
N ARG A 136 4.80 -1.27 -5.70
CA ARG A 136 4.69 -0.32 -4.60
C ARG A 136 5.82 -0.47 -3.59
N PHE A 137 6.11 -1.69 -3.17
CA PHE A 137 7.12 -1.97 -2.16
C PHE A 137 8.54 -2.06 -2.72
N ALA A 138 8.73 -1.93 -4.05
CA ALA A 138 10.02 -1.62 -4.63
C ALA A 138 10.43 -0.14 -4.48
N GLN A 139 9.50 0.73 -4.10
CA GLN A 139 9.73 2.15 -3.78
C GLN A 139 10.04 2.35 -2.28
N PRO A 140 10.63 3.48 -1.88
CA PRO A 140 10.93 3.77 -0.47
C PRO A 140 9.71 3.61 0.44
N THR A 141 9.91 2.87 1.52
CA THR A 141 8.91 2.51 2.54
C THR A 141 9.62 2.41 3.88
N GLY A 142 8.98 2.85 4.96
CA GLY A 142 9.50 2.69 6.32
C GLY A 142 8.84 1.54 7.08
N ILE A 143 9.58 0.89 7.95
CA ILE A 143 9.05 -0.07 8.93
C ILE A 143 8.80 0.71 10.23
N VAL A 144 7.55 0.74 10.68
CA VAL A 144 7.18 1.35 11.97
C VAL A 144 7.56 0.40 13.11
N GLU A 145 7.20 -0.86 12.96
CA GLU A 145 7.52 -1.93 13.89
C GLU A 145 7.54 -3.28 13.17
N VAL A 146 8.37 -4.20 13.67
CA VAL A 146 8.44 -5.59 13.19
C VAL A 146 8.96 -6.48 14.33
N GLU A 147 8.33 -7.62 14.50
CA GLU A 147 8.78 -8.68 15.40
C GLU A 147 10.14 -9.23 14.96
N ALA A 148 11.02 -9.54 15.91
CA ALA A 148 12.42 -9.87 15.62
C ALA A 148 12.57 -11.08 14.67
N ASP A 149 11.78 -12.12 14.88
CA ASP A 149 11.74 -13.35 14.06
C ASP A 149 11.14 -13.14 12.66
N CYS A 150 10.47 -12.02 12.42
CA CYS A 150 9.84 -11.68 11.15
C CYS A 150 10.67 -10.73 10.27
N ARG A 151 11.72 -10.12 10.84
CA ARG A 151 12.51 -9.06 10.19
C ARG A 151 13.14 -9.51 8.89
N ASP A 152 13.91 -10.60 8.91
CA ASP A 152 14.64 -11.08 7.73
C ASP A 152 13.69 -11.48 6.61
N ARG A 153 12.56 -12.10 6.97
CA ARG A 153 11.51 -12.47 6.01
C ARG A 153 10.88 -11.24 5.37
N LEU A 154 10.63 -10.19 6.15
CA LEU A 154 10.08 -8.94 5.65
C LEU A 154 11.08 -8.22 4.72
N GLU A 155 12.35 -8.13 5.11
CA GLU A 155 13.41 -7.55 4.29
C GLU A 155 13.60 -8.31 2.97
N ALA A 156 13.62 -9.64 3.01
CA ALA A 156 13.67 -10.48 1.82
C ALA A 156 12.46 -10.23 0.89
N ALA A 157 11.28 -9.91 1.42
CA ALA A 157 10.12 -9.54 0.62
C ALA A 157 10.32 -8.20 -0.11
N PHE A 158 10.94 -7.21 0.53
CA PHE A 158 11.30 -5.93 -0.12
C PHE A 158 12.33 -6.13 -1.23
N VAL A 159 13.42 -6.88 -0.96
CA VAL A 159 14.42 -7.21 -1.98
C VAL A 159 13.77 -7.92 -3.18
N ARG A 160 12.88 -8.88 -2.91
CA ARG A 160 12.14 -9.60 -3.95
C ARG A 160 11.23 -8.69 -4.77
N ALA A 161 10.58 -7.71 -4.14
CA ALA A 161 9.76 -6.72 -4.84
C ALA A 161 10.61 -5.92 -5.84
N ILE A 162 11.80 -5.49 -5.42
CA ILE A 162 12.75 -4.73 -6.24
C ILE A 162 13.26 -5.58 -7.42
N ARG A 163 13.66 -6.83 -7.16
CA ARG A 163 14.05 -7.78 -8.23
C ARG A 163 12.95 -7.99 -9.25
N THR A 164 11.72 -8.21 -8.78
CA THR A 164 10.55 -8.38 -9.64
C THR A 164 10.31 -7.15 -10.51
N LEU A 165 10.34 -5.95 -9.93
CA LEU A 165 10.17 -4.70 -10.67
C LEU A 165 11.29 -4.51 -11.71
N HIS A 166 12.55 -4.72 -11.32
CA HIS A 166 13.72 -4.61 -12.20
C HIS A 166 13.65 -5.57 -13.39
N GLY A 167 13.36 -6.85 -13.13
CA GLY A 167 13.23 -7.86 -14.19
C GLY A 167 12.12 -7.51 -15.19
N HIS A 168 10.98 -7.01 -14.71
CA HIS A 168 9.91 -6.49 -15.57
C HIS A 168 10.35 -5.27 -16.38
N ALA A 169 11.12 -4.37 -15.77
CA ALA A 169 11.63 -3.18 -16.41
C ALA A 169 12.63 -3.51 -17.53
N ARG A 170 13.55 -4.45 -17.29
CA ARG A 170 14.51 -4.94 -18.29
C ARG A 170 13.82 -5.68 -19.43
N ARG A 171 12.79 -6.50 -19.14
CA ARG A 171 11.98 -7.13 -20.20
C ARG A 171 11.21 -6.11 -21.05
N LEU A 172 10.79 -4.99 -20.46
CA LEU A 172 10.04 -3.94 -21.15
C LEU A 172 10.94 -3.05 -22.03
N THR A 173 12.15 -2.72 -21.54
CA THR A 173 12.99 -1.66 -22.12
C THR A 173 14.27 -2.19 -22.78
N GLY A 174 14.62 -3.46 -22.57
CA GLY A 174 15.86 -4.06 -23.08
C GLY A 174 17.06 -3.90 -22.13
N PRO A 175 18.16 -4.63 -22.41
CA PRO A 175 19.34 -4.67 -21.54
C PRO A 175 20.11 -3.34 -21.49
N ASP A 176 20.10 -2.55 -22.58
CA ASP A 176 20.94 -1.35 -22.70
C ASP A 176 20.22 -0.04 -22.30
N SER A 177 18.97 -0.13 -21.87
CA SER A 177 18.22 1.06 -21.46
C SER A 177 18.84 1.71 -20.21
N PRO A 178 18.99 3.04 -20.19
CA PRO A 178 19.51 3.74 -19.01
C PRO A 178 18.54 3.63 -17.82
N PRO A 179 19.02 3.78 -16.57
CA PRO A 179 18.18 3.62 -15.37
C PRO A 179 16.89 4.45 -15.40
N GLU A 180 16.94 5.70 -15.85
CA GLU A 180 15.76 6.56 -15.95
C GLU A 180 14.69 5.95 -16.85
N THR A 181 15.05 5.60 -18.10
CA THR A 181 14.12 4.97 -19.04
C THR A 181 13.59 3.65 -18.50
N LEU A 182 14.45 2.85 -17.86
CA LEU A 182 14.09 1.58 -17.25
C LEU A 182 13.01 1.74 -16.18
N TRP A 183 13.26 2.58 -15.17
CA TRP A 183 12.37 2.72 -14.01
C TRP A 183 11.09 3.49 -14.34
N VAL A 184 11.19 4.57 -15.11
CA VAL A 184 10.03 5.39 -15.48
C VAL A 184 9.07 4.57 -16.34
N SER A 185 9.58 3.81 -17.33
CA SER A 185 8.74 3.00 -18.22
C SER A 185 7.97 1.92 -17.46
N VAL A 186 8.64 1.18 -16.56
CA VAL A 186 7.96 0.14 -15.78
C VAL A 186 6.95 0.73 -14.80
N LEU A 187 7.25 1.85 -14.15
CA LEU A 187 6.32 2.51 -13.23
C LEU A 187 5.08 3.02 -13.96
N GLN A 188 5.24 3.61 -15.15
CA GLN A 188 4.10 3.99 -15.99
C GLN A 188 3.22 2.81 -16.36
N GLU A 189 3.82 1.67 -16.70
CA GLU A 189 3.08 0.43 -16.96
C GLU A 189 2.31 -0.07 -15.74
N THR A 190 2.91 0.03 -14.55
CA THR A 190 2.21 -0.35 -13.30
C THR A 190 0.99 0.54 -13.06
N TYR A 191 1.08 1.85 -13.28
CA TYR A 191 -0.06 2.77 -13.13
C TYR A 191 -1.19 2.49 -14.11
N ARG A 192 -0.87 2.04 -15.34
CA ARG A 192 -1.89 1.65 -16.34
C ARG A 192 -2.73 0.43 -15.90
N THR A 193 -2.28 -0.31 -14.90
CA THR A 193 -3.04 -1.44 -14.33
C THR A 193 -4.02 -1.03 -13.23
N GLU A 194 -3.91 0.18 -12.70
CA GLU A 194 -4.80 0.69 -11.66
C GLU A 194 -5.99 1.45 -12.27
N LEU A 195 -7.09 1.54 -11.51
CA LEU A 195 -8.20 2.46 -11.84
C LEU A 195 -7.88 3.92 -11.48
N ARG A 196 -6.77 4.14 -10.77
CA ARG A 196 -6.37 5.46 -10.30
C ARG A 196 -5.81 6.28 -11.46
N VAL A 197 -6.33 7.49 -11.60
CA VAL A 197 -5.74 8.49 -12.50
C VAL A 197 -4.59 9.14 -11.75
N GLU A 198 -3.37 8.65 -11.97
CA GLU A 198 -2.15 9.35 -11.56
C GLU A 198 -1.79 10.40 -12.62
N LYS A 199 -1.09 11.46 -12.19
CA LYS A 199 -0.58 12.46 -13.14
C LYS A 199 0.44 11.83 -14.09
N PRO A 200 0.51 12.25 -15.37
CA PRO A 200 1.44 11.67 -16.34
C PRO A 200 2.91 11.69 -15.91
N ASP A 201 3.30 12.71 -15.13
CA ASP A 201 4.66 12.94 -14.64
C ASP A 201 4.99 12.20 -13.33
N ARG A 202 4.03 11.44 -12.76
CA ARG A 202 4.19 10.82 -11.43
C ARG A 202 5.37 9.84 -11.36
N ALA A 203 5.54 9.01 -12.39
CA ALA A 203 6.66 8.07 -12.47
C ALA A 203 8.00 8.80 -12.51
N GLN A 204 8.07 9.89 -13.30
CA GLN A 204 9.24 10.75 -13.40
C GLN A 204 9.59 11.37 -12.05
N GLN A 205 8.61 11.95 -11.35
CA GLN A 205 8.82 12.53 -10.02
C GLN A 205 9.36 11.51 -9.01
N ILE A 206 8.86 10.27 -9.03
CA ILE A 206 9.31 9.22 -8.10
C ILE A 206 10.75 8.81 -8.38
N TYR A 207 11.10 8.63 -9.65
CA TYR A 207 12.47 8.34 -10.05
C TYR A 207 13.40 9.49 -9.65
N GLN A 208 13.04 10.74 -9.99
CA GLN A 208 13.86 11.91 -9.70
C GLN A 208 14.08 12.12 -8.20
N ALA A 209 13.05 11.94 -7.38
CA ALA A 209 13.15 12.06 -5.93
C ALA A 209 14.03 10.96 -5.28
N ASN A 210 14.31 9.85 -5.99
CA ASN A 210 15.05 8.70 -5.45
C ASN A 210 16.09 8.17 -6.44
N ARG A 211 16.66 9.08 -7.25
CA ARG A 211 17.50 8.73 -8.41
C ARG A 211 18.68 7.87 -7.98
N GLU A 212 19.43 8.31 -6.97
CA GLU A 212 20.60 7.60 -6.46
C GLU A 212 20.29 6.14 -6.07
N ARG A 213 19.15 5.93 -5.39
CA ARG A 213 18.68 4.60 -5.01
C ARG A 213 18.36 3.74 -6.23
N PHE A 214 17.59 4.28 -7.17
CA PHE A 214 17.18 3.54 -8.37
C PHE A 214 18.37 3.19 -9.27
N ASP A 215 19.33 4.11 -9.42
CA ASP A 215 20.56 3.91 -10.19
C ASP A 215 21.45 2.84 -9.56
N ALA A 216 21.64 2.91 -8.24
CA ALA A 216 22.41 1.92 -7.50
C ALA A 216 21.77 0.52 -7.56
N VAL A 217 20.44 0.43 -7.42
CA VAL A 217 19.71 -0.84 -7.59
C VAL A 217 19.93 -1.42 -8.98
N ALA A 218 19.75 -0.61 -10.04
CA ALA A 218 19.93 -1.06 -11.41
C ALA A 218 21.37 -1.58 -11.62
N ALA A 219 22.37 -0.81 -11.18
CA ALA A 219 23.77 -1.19 -11.29
C ALA A 219 24.11 -2.50 -10.56
N ILE A 220 23.44 -2.82 -9.44
CA ILE A 220 23.61 -4.09 -8.72
C ILE A 220 22.94 -5.23 -9.50
N LEU A 221 21.66 -5.05 -9.87
CA LEU A 221 20.83 -6.11 -10.43
C LEU A 221 21.11 -6.42 -11.91
N ASP A 222 21.69 -5.49 -12.67
CA ASP A 222 22.14 -5.75 -14.05
C ASP A 222 23.29 -6.77 -14.10
N ARG A 223 23.99 -6.97 -12.98
CA ARG A 223 25.04 -7.99 -12.80
C ARG A 223 24.52 -9.27 -12.16
N ALA A 224 23.27 -9.28 -11.69
CA ALA A 224 22.67 -10.43 -11.05
C ALA A 224 22.18 -11.45 -12.10
N PRO A 225 22.09 -12.74 -11.75
CA PRO A 225 21.47 -13.73 -12.62
C PRO A 225 20.04 -13.34 -12.98
N VAL A 226 19.67 -13.55 -14.25
CA VAL A 226 18.32 -13.28 -14.76
C VAL A 226 17.34 -14.28 -14.15
N GLU A 227 16.25 -13.76 -13.58
CA GLU A 227 15.16 -14.59 -13.06
C GLU A 227 14.36 -15.21 -14.22
N PRO A 228 14.25 -16.55 -14.30
CA PRO A 228 13.63 -17.22 -15.45
C PRO A 228 12.10 -17.09 -15.52
N GLU A 229 11.44 -16.62 -14.47
CA GLU A 229 9.97 -16.71 -14.32
C GLU A 229 9.24 -15.37 -14.38
N ILE A 230 9.50 -14.56 -15.41
CA ILE A 230 8.72 -13.34 -15.65
C ILE A 230 7.63 -13.65 -16.67
N GLY A 231 6.49 -14.17 -16.23
CA GLY A 231 5.36 -14.53 -17.10
C GLY A 231 4.36 -13.38 -17.35
N GLY A 232 3.58 -13.50 -18.43
CA GLY A 232 2.40 -12.65 -18.71
C GLY A 232 2.69 -11.33 -19.44
N THR A 233 1.73 -10.89 -20.26
CA THR A 233 1.81 -9.62 -21.00
C THR A 233 1.26 -8.46 -20.17
N TRP A 234 1.76 -7.25 -20.40
CA TRP A 234 1.21 -6.04 -19.76
C TRP A 234 -0.27 -5.82 -20.08
N ALA A 235 -0.75 -6.24 -21.25
CA ALA A 235 -2.18 -6.20 -21.58
C ALA A 235 -3.01 -7.04 -20.59
N TRP A 236 -2.58 -8.26 -20.28
CA TRP A 236 -3.25 -9.10 -19.30
C TRP A 236 -3.16 -8.52 -17.88
N ARG A 237 -1.99 -8.01 -17.48
CA ARG A 237 -1.79 -7.37 -16.17
C ARG A 237 -2.69 -6.15 -15.98
N ARG A 238 -2.93 -5.37 -17.05
CA ARG A 238 -3.85 -4.23 -17.02
C ARG A 238 -5.30 -4.68 -16.82
N PHE A 239 -5.72 -5.73 -17.51
CA PHE A 239 -7.06 -6.30 -17.32
C PHE A 239 -7.24 -6.83 -15.88
N GLU A 240 -6.31 -7.68 -15.44
CA GLU A 240 -6.31 -8.26 -14.08
C GLU A 240 -6.28 -7.18 -13.00
N GLY A 241 -5.42 -6.16 -13.14
CA GLY A 241 -5.31 -5.05 -12.20
C GLY A 241 -6.59 -4.23 -12.07
N LYS A 242 -7.25 -3.94 -13.20
CA LYS A 242 -8.54 -3.22 -13.21
C LYS A 242 -9.66 -4.07 -12.61
N ALA A 243 -9.75 -5.34 -12.98
CA ALA A 243 -10.72 -6.27 -12.41
C ALA A 243 -10.56 -6.39 -10.88
N LEU A 244 -9.32 -6.58 -10.40
CA LEU A 244 -9.02 -6.63 -8.97
C LEU A 244 -9.29 -5.30 -8.26
N SER A 245 -9.08 -4.16 -8.92
CA SER A 245 -9.44 -2.85 -8.37
C SER A 245 -10.95 -2.71 -8.19
N VAL A 246 -11.75 -3.12 -9.18
CA VAL A 246 -13.22 -3.17 -9.05
C VAL A 246 -13.64 -4.10 -7.93
N LEU A 247 -13.10 -5.32 -7.88
CA LEU A 247 -13.41 -6.28 -6.82
C LEU A 247 -13.06 -5.75 -5.43
N ARG A 248 -11.94 -5.03 -5.28
CA ARG A 248 -11.58 -4.36 -4.03
C ARG A 248 -12.55 -3.25 -3.66
N LEU A 249 -13.03 -2.47 -4.63
CA LEU A 249 -14.05 -1.43 -4.38
C LEU A 249 -15.38 -2.06 -3.94
N VAL A 250 -15.85 -3.08 -4.65
CA VAL A 250 -17.05 -3.84 -4.28
C VAL A 250 -16.90 -4.42 -2.88
N LYS A 251 -15.80 -5.14 -2.63
CA LYS A 251 -15.50 -5.73 -1.31
C LYS A 251 -15.44 -4.66 -0.22
N ALA A 252 -14.74 -3.55 -0.45
CA ALA A 252 -14.68 -2.44 0.51
C ALA A 252 -16.10 -2.01 0.85
N ALA A 253 -16.96 -1.80 -0.14
CA ALA A 253 -18.31 -1.36 0.11
C ALA A 253 -19.18 -2.31 0.97
N PHE A 254 -18.81 -3.60 1.08
CA PHE A 254 -19.43 -4.59 1.98
C PHE A 254 -18.67 -4.86 3.29
N THR A 255 -17.40 -4.45 3.40
CA THR A 255 -16.52 -4.77 4.55
C THR A 255 -16.08 -3.55 5.35
N PHE A 256 -16.32 -2.34 4.83
CA PHE A 256 -15.78 -1.10 5.39
C PHE A 256 -16.65 -0.58 6.53
N ALA A 257 -16.36 -1.05 7.74
CA ALA A 257 -16.70 -0.30 8.95
C ALA A 257 -15.88 1.01 8.96
N GLY A 258 -16.55 2.18 9.03
CA GLY A 258 -15.91 3.52 9.08
C GLY A 258 -15.72 4.23 7.73
N GLY A 259 -16.22 3.68 6.62
CA GLY A 259 -16.00 4.25 5.27
C GLY A 259 -16.86 5.47 5.00
N ALA A 260 -18.02 5.48 5.65
CA ALA A 260 -18.89 6.62 5.79
C ALA A 260 -18.15 7.82 6.43
N ASP A 261 -17.44 7.63 7.53
CA ASP A 261 -16.71 8.72 8.20
C ASP A 261 -15.56 9.26 7.32
N TYR A 262 -14.89 8.39 6.55
CA TYR A 262 -13.92 8.81 5.53
C TYR A 262 -14.57 9.60 4.38
N LEU A 263 -15.72 9.15 3.87
CA LEU A 263 -16.44 9.86 2.81
C LEU A 263 -16.89 11.24 3.29
N ALA A 264 -17.41 11.33 4.52
CA ALA A 264 -17.80 12.57 5.17
C ALA A 264 -16.61 13.54 5.29
N TRP A 265 -15.45 13.08 5.79
CA TRP A 265 -14.24 13.90 5.87
C TRP A 265 -13.77 14.38 4.49
N LYS A 266 -13.81 13.51 3.47
CA LYS A 266 -13.34 13.87 2.12
C LYS A 266 -14.23 14.93 1.49
N ILE A 267 -15.54 14.85 1.74
CA ILE A 267 -16.50 15.86 1.33
C ILE A 267 -16.27 17.15 2.12
N GLU A 268 -16.21 17.09 3.45
CA GLU A 268 -15.95 18.23 4.33
C GLU A 268 -14.67 19.00 3.94
N ARG A 269 -13.59 18.30 3.61
CA ARG A 269 -12.33 18.93 3.19
C ARG A 269 -12.42 19.70 1.87
N HIS A 270 -13.25 19.25 0.94
CA HIS A 270 -13.38 19.88 -0.37
C HIS A 270 -14.55 20.87 -0.45
N SER A 271 -15.54 20.75 0.46
CA SER A 271 -16.76 21.55 0.44
C SER A 271 -16.94 22.47 1.65
N GLY A 272 -16.20 22.24 2.73
CA GLY A 272 -16.42 22.90 4.03
C GLY A 272 -17.65 22.39 4.80
N VAL A 273 -18.34 21.35 4.32
CA VAL A 273 -19.61 20.88 4.92
C VAL A 273 -19.40 19.63 5.77
N VAL A 274 -19.65 19.76 7.07
CA VAL A 274 -19.65 18.64 8.02
C VAL A 274 -20.85 17.75 7.75
N LEU A 275 -20.60 16.54 7.23
CA LEU A 275 -21.63 15.52 7.05
C LEU A 275 -21.76 14.66 8.31
N GLN A 276 -22.80 14.90 9.09
CA GLN A 276 -23.21 13.93 10.12
C GLN A 276 -23.98 12.78 9.47
N LEU A 277 -23.32 11.62 9.34
CA LEU A 277 -23.92 10.40 8.80
C LEU A 277 -24.62 9.62 9.90
N THR A 278 -25.84 9.15 9.64
CA THR A 278 -26.60 8.32 10.59
C THR A 278 -26.03 6.91 10.66
N ASP A 279 -26.27 6.19 11.76
CA ASP A 279 -25.76 4.83 11.97
C ASP A 279 -26.14 3.85 10.85
N TRP A 280 -27.31 4.04 10.24
CA TRP A 280 -27.75 3.25 9.09
C TRP A 280 -26.92 3.54 7.84
N GLN A 281 -26.60 4.81 7.57
CA GLN A 281 -25.75 5.22 6.44
C GLN A 281 -24.30 4.75 6.63
N LYS A 282 -23.83 4.69 7.88
CA LYS A 282 -22.53 4.10 8.24
C LYS A 282 -22.47 2.59 7.98
N ARG A 283 -23.58 1.88 8.17
CA ARG A 283 -23.68 0.42 7.96
C ARG A 283 -23.97 0.03 6.51
N HIS A 284 -24.60 0.90 5.71
CA HIS A 284 -24.97 0.62 4.31
C HIS A 284 -24.51 1.72 3.34
N PRO A 285 -23.19 1.97 3.19
CA PRO A 285 -22.66 3.09 2.44
C PRO A 285 -23.03 3.10 0.95
N ILE A 286 -23.22 1.93 0.30
CA ILE A 286 -23.66 1.86 -1.11
C ILE A 286 -25.10 2.35 -1.25
N LEU A 287 -26.01 1.85 -0.40
CA LEU A 287 -27.42 2.25 -0.45
C LEU A 287 -27.61 3.70 -0.02
N ALA A 288 -26.78 4.17 0.90
CA ALA A 288 -26.75 5.56 1.35
C ALA A 288 -26.14 6.53 0.33
N SER A 289 -25.27 6.05 -0.58
CA SER A 289 -24.54 6.90 -1.53
C SER A 289 -25.45 7.68 -2.47
N GLY A 290 -26.53 7.07 -2.98
CA GLY A 290 -27.47 7.73 -3.89
C GLY A 290 -28.17 8.95 -3.26
N PRO A 291 -28.88 8.79 -2.12
CA PRO A 291 -29.50 9.91 -1.42
C PRO A 291 -28.52 10.97 -0.93
N ILE A 292 -27.32 10.59 -0.49
CA ILE A 292 -26.28 11.53 -0.04
C ILE A 292 -25.74 12.35 -1.22
N LEU A 293 -25.42 11.70 -2.35
CA LEU A 293 -24.98 12.38 -3.57
C LEU A 293 -26.07 13.32 -4.11
N TRP A 294 -27.33 12.89 -4.12
CA TRP A 294 -28.46 13.73 -4.54
C TRP A 294 -28.64 14.96 -3.64
N ARG A 295 -28.48 14.81 -2.32
CA ARG A 295 -28.54 15.91 -1.36
C ARG A 295 -27.41 16.91 -1.56
N LEU A 296 -26.19 16.42 -1.77
CA LEU A 296 -25.00 17.25 -2.01
C LEU A 296 -25.05 17.97 -3.36
N TRP A 297 -25.59 17.31 -4.40
CA TRP A 297 -25.87 17.92 -5.69
C TRP A 297 -26.93 19.03 -5.59
N ARG A 298 -28.03 18.78 -4.86
CA ARG A 298 -29.10 19.77 -4.62
C ARG A 298 -28.61 20.99 -3.83
N GLN A 299 -27.56 20.81 -3.02
CA GLN A 299 -26.91 21.87 -2.25
C GLN A 299 -25.76 22.56 -3.02
N ARG A 300 -25.51 22.19 -4.29
CA ARG A 300 -24.40 22.70 -5.14
C ARG A 300 -23.00 22.50 -4.54
N ILE A 301 -22.85 21.50 -3.70
CA ILE A 301 -21.58 21.17 -3.04
C ILE A 301 -20.68 20.31 -3.95
N ILE A 302 -21.29 19.53 -4.84
CA ILE A 302 -20.60 18.69 -5.82
C ILE A 302 -21.20 19.06 -7.18
N GLY A 303 -20.35 19.52 -8.10
CA GLY A 303 -20.71 19.87 -9.48
C GLY A 303 -20.89 18.65 -10.35
#